data_AF-A0AA37LNM4-F1
#
_entry.id   AF-A0AA37LNM4-F1
#
_cell.length_a   1.000
_cell.length_b   1.000
_cell.length_c   1.000
_cell.angle_alpha   90.00
_cell.angle_beta   90.00
_cell.angle_gamma   90.00
#
_symmetry.space_group_name_H-M   'P 1'
#
loop_
_entity.id
_entity.type
_entity.pdbx_description
1 polymer ?
#
loop_
_entity_poly.entity_id
_entity_poly.type
_entity_poly.pdbx_seq_one_letter_code
_entity_poly.pdbx_strand_id
1 'polypeptide(L)'
;MKATSVAKTEVVLDGRTIAIEIGPAPVVAPMVKEIIGQTMQTFASAHNAIDSWHLLTDVFSGMYSPGANIERSRYHEDFLECQQVLQSPPYRWTLKEYWM
;
A
#
# COMPACT_ATOMS: atom_id res chain seq x y z
N MET A 1 19.32 15.85 5.67
CA MET A 1 18.90 15.18 4.41
C MET A 1 20.06 14.70 3.53
N LYS A 2 21.22 14.29 4.09
CA LYS A 2 22.32 13.69 3.29
C LYS A 2 22.11 12.19 3.03
N ALA A 3 21.53 11.48 4.00
CA ALA A 3 21.30 10.03 3.87
C ALA A 3 20.30 9.70 2.76
N THR A 4 19.21 10.46 2.64
CA THR A 4 18.18 10.27 1.61
C THR A 4 18.68 10.61 0.20
N SER A 5 19.55 11.62 0.05
CA SER A 5 20.18 11.91 -1.24
C SER A 5 21.15 10.82 -1.66
N VAL A 6 21.91 10.24 -0.71
CA VAL A 6 22.80 9.10 -0.98
C VAL A 6 21.99 7.87 -1.37
N ALA A 7 20.92 7.55 -0.64
CA ALA A 7 20.04 6.44 -0.97
C ALA A 7 19.40 6.56 -2.36
N LYS A 8 19.10 7.79 -2.81
CA LYS A 8 18.65 8.06 -4.17
C LYS A 8 19.74 7.77 -5.20
N THR A 9 20.97 8.22 -4.95
CA THR A 9 22.09 7.99 -5.88
C THR A 9 22.50 6.52 -5.97
N GLU A 10 22.36 5.78 -4.88
CA GLU A 10 22.62 4.33 -4.83
C GLU A 10 21.44 3.49 -5.33
N VAL A 11 20.34 4.13 -5.79
CA VAL A 11 19.13 3.46 -6.30
C VAL A 11 18.49 2.54 -5.25
N VAL A 12 18.71 2.83 -3.97
CA VAL A 12 18.02 2.17 -2.85
C VAL A 12 16.58 2.70 -2.72
N LEU A 13 16.37 3.98 -3.05
CA LEU A 13 15.07 4.62 -3.09
C LEU A 13 14.80 5.18 -4.49
N ASP A 14 13.66 4.81 -5.07
CA ASP A 14 13.21 5.31 -6.36
C ASP A 14 11.76 5.83 -6.29
N GLY A 15 11.27 6.38 -7.40
CA GLY A 15 9.91 6.90 -7.49
C GLY A 15 8.80 5.84 -7.47
N ARG A 16 9.14 4.55 -7.58
CA ARG A 16 8.21 3.40 -7.49
C ARG A 16 8.14 2.84 -6.07
N THR A 17 9.07 3.23 -5.22
CA THR A 17 9.15 2.82 -3.83
C THR A 17 7.95 3.39 -3.05
N ILE A 18 7.31 2.56 -2.25
CA ILE A 18 6.22 2.95 -1.36
C ILE A 18 6.83 3.22 0.02
N ALA A 19 6.63 4.42 0.57
CA ALA A 19 7.02 4.73 1.94
C ALA A 19 5.82 4.66 2.87
N ILE A 20 6.01 3.98 4.01
CA ILE A 20 5.04 3.91 5.10
C ILE A 20 5.71 4.50 6.33
N GLU A 21 5.11 5.55 6.88
CA GLU A 21 5.59 6.16 8.11
C GLU A 21 4.96 5.50 9.31
N ILE A 22 5.81 5.02 10.23
CA ILE A 22 5.40 4.42 11.49
C ILE A 22 5.55 5.49 12.57
N GLY A 23 4.44 6.12 12.94
CA GLY A 23 4.44 7.24 13.88
C GLY A 23 3.05 7.84 14.10
N PRO A 24 2.94 8.80 15.03
CA PRO A 24 1.67 9.45 15.38
C PRO A 24 1.16 10.45 14.33
N ALA A 25 2.04 10.89 13.43
CA ALA A 25 1.75 11.80 12.33
C ALA A 25 2.75 11.60 11.18
N PRO A 26 2.36 11.88 9.92
CA PRO A 26 3.24 11.81 8.77
C PRO A 26 4.14 13.05 8.68
N VAL A 27 5.40 12.92 9.08
CA VAL A 27 6.42 13.98 9.03
C VAL A 27 7.57 13.57 8.12
N VAL A 28 8.09 12.35 8.28
CA VAL A 28 9.29 11.86 7.58
C VAL A 28 8.98 11.44 6.16
N ALA A 29 7.88 10.73 5.91
CA ALA A 29 7.54 10.25 4.57
C ALA A 29 7.33 11.39 3.56
N PRO A 30 6.63 12.49 3.89
CA PRO A 30 6.56 13.68 3.03
C PRO A 30 7.95 14.29 2.74
N MET A 31 8.83 14.38 3.73
CA MET A 31 10.20 14.88 3.53
C MET A 31 11.00 13.99 2.56
N VAL A 32 10.87 12.67 2.66
CA VAL A 32 11.52 11.73 1.73
C VAL A 32 10.96 11.91 0.32
N LYS A 33 9.65 12.07 0.17
CA LYS A 33 8.99 12.29 -1.11
C LYS A 33 9.51 13.52 -1.84
N GLU A 34 9.75 14.62 -1.13
CA GLU A 34 10.30 15.85 -1.73
C GLU A 34 11.69 15.63 -2.36
N ILE A 35 12.51 14.75 -1.78
CA ILE A 35 13.89 14.49 -2.23
C ILE A 35 13.90 13.49 -3.39
N ILE A 36 13.11 12.42 -3.30
CA ILE A 36 13.07 11.34 -4.29
C ILE A 36 12.30 11.79 -5.53
N GLY A 37 11.09 12.29 -5.35
CA GLY A 37 10.23 12.77 -6.42
C GLY A 37 8.74 12.62 -6.09
N GLN A 38 7.92 13.48 -6.72
CA GLN A 38 6.48 13.57 -6.44
C GLN A 38 5.68 12.32 -6.83
N THR A 39 6.26 11.42 -7.63
CA THR A 39 5.64 10.13 -8.00
C THR A 39 5.65 9.11 -6.87
N MET A 40 6.50 9.30 -5.85
CA MET A 40 6.61 8.38 -4.73
C MET A 40 5.32 8.38 -3.90
N GLN A 41 4.78 7.19 -3.65
CA GLN A 41 3.61 7.00 -2.80
C GLN A 41 4.04 6.98 -1.33
N THR A 42 3.33 7.73 -0.50
CA THR A 42 3.62 7.87 0.93
C THR A 42 2.34 7.65 1.72
N PHE A 43 2.41 6.81 2.75
CA PHE A 43 1.30 6.52 3.63
C PHE A 43 1.69 6.73 5.10
N ALA A 44 0.69 6.98 5.94
CA ALA A 44 0.84 7.12 7.38
C ALA A 44 0.23 5.91 8.09
N SER A 45 0.87 5.39 9.14
CA SER A 45 0.27 4.35 9.98
C SER A 45 -0.81 4.89 10.93
N ALA A 46 -0.65 6.12 11.41
CA ALA A 46 -1.58 6.78 12.31
C ALA A 46 -1.56 8.30 12.09
N HIS A 47 -2.69 8.93 12.37
CA HIS A 47 -2.84 10.38 12.33
C HIS A 47 -3.90 10.78 13.35
N ASN A 48 -3.65 11.82 14.16
CA ASN A 48 -4.59 12.24 15.20
C ASN A 48 -5.97 12.67 14.69
N ALA A 49 -6.02 13.29 13.51
CA ALA A 49 -7.24 13.80 12.90
C ALA A 49 -7.96 12.83 11.93
N ILE A 50 -7.38 11.65 11.64
CA ILE A 50 -7.92 10.71 10.65
C ILE A 50 -8.15 9.38 11.35
N ASP A 51 -9.28 8.75 11.04
CA ASP A 51 -9.59 7.42 11.55
C ASP A 51 -8.52 6.40 11.12
N SER A 52 -8.08 5.58 12.08
CA SER A 52 -7.00 4.60 11.84
C SER A 52 -7.41 3.53 10.83
N TRP A 53 -8.67 3.12 10.79
CA TRP A 53 -9.13 2.14 9.80
C TRP A 53 -9.14 2.72 8.40
N HIS A 54 -9.55 3.98 8.25
CA HIS A 54 -9.45 4.68 6.97
C HIS A 54 -8.00 4.69 6.45
N LEU A 55 -7.05 5.09 7.30
CA LEU A 55 -5.63 5.09 6.94
C LEU A 55 -5.12 3.69 6.56
N LEU A 56 -5.48 2.67 7.35
CA LEU A 56 -5.10 1.29 7.07
C LEU A 56 -5.65 0.81 5.73
N THR A 57 -6.93 1.09 5.43
CA THR A 57 -7.54 0.71 4.15
C THR A 57 -6.92 1.44 2.97
N ASP A 58 -6.52 2.70 3.14
CA ASP A 58 -5.82 3.48 2.11
C ASP A 58 -4.44 2.89 1.81
N VAL A 59 -3.67 2.57 2.87
CA VAL A 59 -2.37 1.89 2.75
C VAL A 59 -2.55 0.55 2.04
N PHE A 60 -3.55 -0.24 2.44
CA PHE A 60 -3.82 -1.55 1.87
C PHE A 60 -4.14 -1.49 0.38
N SER A 61 -5.03 -0.57 -0.02
CA SER A 61 -5.39 -0.34 -1.42
C SER A 61 -4.20 0.14 -2.26
N GLY A 62 -3.42 1.06 -1.68
CA GLY A 62 -2.22 1.62 -2.30
C GLY A 62 -1.10 0.60 -2.50
N MET A 63 -0.96 -0.38 -1.60
CA MET A 63 0.00 -1.47 -1.74
C MET A 63 -0.50 -2.62 -2.62
N TYR A 64 -1.81 -2.90 -2.60
CA TYR A 64 -2.37 -4.01 -3.38
C TYR A 64 -2.32 -3.72 -4.89
N SER A 65 -2.57 -2.47 -5.29
CA SER A 65 -2.60 -2.09 -6.71
C SER A 65 -1.26 -2.30 -7.45
N PRO A 66 -0.08 -1.99 -6.83
CA PRO A 66 1.24 -2.36 -7.33
C PRO A 66 1.59 -3.85 -7.26
N GLY A 67 0.74 -4.67 -6.63
CA GLY A 67 0.94 -6.11 -6.52
C GLY A 67 1.65 -6.57 -5.25
N ALA A 68 1.66 -5.78 -4.17
CA ALA A 68 2.17 -6.25 -2.89
C ALA A 68 1.32 -7.43 -2.39
N ASN A 69 2.00 -8.47 -1.89
CA ASN A 69 1.34 -9.62 -1.29
C ASN A 69 0.95 -9.29 0.15
N ILE A 70 -0.34 -9.08 0.41
CA ILE A 70 -0.83 -8.73 1.73
C ILE A 70 -1.62 -9.90 2.33
N GLU A 71 -1.28 -10.27 3.57
CA GLU A 71 -1.95 -11.35 4.31
C GLU A 71 -3.34 -10.93 4.78
N ARG A 72 -4.33 -11.06 3.89
CA ARG A 72 -5.75 -10.76 4.17
C ARG A 72 -6.34 -11.60 5.30
N SER A 73 -5.85 -12.83 5.49
CA SER A 73 -6.29 -13.71 6.56
C SER A 73 -6.02 -13.10 7.93
N ARG A 74 -4.81 -12.59 8.18
CA ARG A 74 -4.44 -11.93 9.44
C ARG A 74 -5.23 -10.65 9.66
N TYR A 75 -5.43 -9.86 8.60
CA TYR A 75 -6.19 -8.61 8.70
C TYR A 75 -7.63 -8.83 9.19
N HIS A 76 -8.26 -9.95 8.81
CA HIS A 76 -9.63 -10.29 9.21
C HIS A 76 -9.72 -11.30 10.37
N GLU A 77 -8.59 -11.70 10.98
CA GLU A 77 -8.54 -12.76 12.00
C GLU A 77 -9.35 -12.38 13.25
N ASP A 78 -9.24 -11.13 13.69
CA ASP A 78 -9.91 -10.63 14.89
C ASP A 78 -11.42 -10.36 14.71
N PHE A 79 -11.92 -10.42 13.46
CA PHE A 79 -13.30 -10.05 13.11
C PHE A 79 -14.13 -11.27 12.71
N LEU A 80 -14.49 -12.10 13.69
CA LEU A 80 -15.25 -13.34 13.47
C LEU A 80 -16.55 -13.12 12.68
N GLU A 81 -17.27 -12.02 12.92
CA GLU A 81 -18.51 -11.68 12.22
C GLU A 81 -18.30 -11.42 10.71
N CYS A 82 -17.08 -11.05 10.31
CA CYS A 82 -16.72 -10.78 8.92
C CYS A 82 -16.18 -12.02 8.18
N GLN A 83 -16.02 -13.16 8.87
CA GLN A 83 -15.45 -14.39 8.30
C GLN A 83 -16.51 -15.25 7.60
N GLN A 84 -17.19 -14.65 6.62
CA GLN A 84 -18.19 -15.34 5.81
C GLN A 84 -17.80 -15.34 4.33
N VAL A 85 -17.78 -16.53 3.72
CA VAL A 85 -17.56 -16.67 2.27
C VAL A 85 -18.86 -16.32 1.54
N LEU A 86 -18.86 -15.18 0.85
CA LEU A 86 -19.97 -14.75 0.02
C LEU A 86 -19.94 -15.45 -1.36
N GLN A 87 -21.11 -15.76 -1.90
CA GLN A 87 -21.21 -16.23 -3.28
C GLN A 87 -20.96 -15.07 -4.24
N SER A 88 -19.77 -15.06 -4.85
CA SER A 88 -19.40 -14.10 -5.89
C SER A 88 -19.83 -14.61 -7.27
N PRO A 89 -20.15 -13.71 -8.21
CA PRO A 89 -20.17 -14.06 -9.62
C PRO A 89 -18.88 -14.77 -10.03
N PRO A 90 -18.95 -15.77 -10.92
CA PRO A 90 -17.77 -16.45 -11.42
C PRO A 90 -16.83 -15.46 -12.11
N TYR A 91 -15.53 -15.78 -12.11
CA TYR A 91 -14.54 -14.96 -12.79
C TYR A 91 -14.91 -14.79 -14.27
N ARG A 92 -14.86 -13.54 -14.76
CA ARG A 92 -15.18 -13.19 -16.14
C ARG A 92 -13.98 -13.43 -17.04
N TRP A 93 -13.76 -14.69 -17.42
CA TRP A 93 -12.69 -15.07 -18.33
C TRP A 93 -12.80 -14.32 -19.67
N THR A 94 -11.66 -13.86 -20.19
CA THR A 94 -11.56 -13.37 -21.58
C THR A 94 -11.38 -14.58 -22.50
N LEU A 95 -12.50 -15.18 -22.92
CA LEU A 95 -12.50 -16.36 -23.78
C LEU A 95 -11.98 -15.98 -25.18
N LYS A 96 -11.04 -16.78 -25.70
CA LYS A 96 -10.54 -16.70 -27.07
C LYS A 96 -10.81 -18.03 -27.76
N GLU A 97 -11.01 -18.01 -29.07
CA GLU A 97 -11.19 -19.23 -29.85
C GLU A 97 -9.84 -19.95 -30.00
N TYR A 98 -9.83 -21.23 -29.62
CA TYR A 98 -8.69 -22.14 -29.82
C TYR A 98 -9.23 -23.37 -30.57
N TRP A 99 -8.83 -23.52 -31.83
CA TRP A 99 -9.19 -24.66 -32.69
C TRP A 99 -7.96 -25.12 -33.51
N MET A 100 -7.98 -26.37 -34.00
CA MET A 100 -6.88 -27.04 -34.73
C MET A 100 -7.03 -26.91 -36.25
#